data_AF-A0A935VTD8-F1
#
_entry.id   AF-A0A935VTD8-F1
#
_cell.length_a   1.000
_cell.length_b   1.000
_cell.length_c   1.000
_cell.angle_alpha   90.00
_cell.angle_beta   90.00
_cell.angle_gamma   90.00
#
_symmetry.space_group_name_H-M   'P 1'
#
loop_
_entity.id
_entity.type
_entity.pdbx_description
1 polymer ?
#
loop_
_entity_poly.entity_id
_entity_poly.type
_entity_poly.pdbx_seq_one_letter_code
_entity_poly.pdbx_strand_id
1 'polypeptide(L)'
;MARIHPTAIIEDGVTFGKGTSVWDNAHIRHGASLGDEYIVGEKSYIAYDVKIGNRVKINAMVYICAAVTIEDGVMISASTTFTNDRFPRATFPDLKSLRPSEPDEHTLPTLVREGSTIGAGCIIGNDLEIGRWAMVGMGSVVTKSVPDFHLVLGSPARSVGAVCKCGLLFHKFADGNNGEFACECGLDYSISDSFVAEKNVIAESPKMAETETELAFP
;
A
#
# COMPACT_ATOMS: atom_id res chain seq x y z
N MET A 1 23.79 -2.78 -5.10
CA MET A 1 24.02 -2.41 -3.69
C MET A 1 23.01 -1.33 -3.33
N ALA A 2 22.46 -1.33 -2.12
CA ALA A 2 21.57 -0.27 -1.66
C ALA A 2 22.33 1.06 -1.54
N ARG A 3 21.68 2.18 -1.88
CA ARG A 3 22.22 3.53 -1.72
C ARG A 3 21.55 4.18 -0.52
N ILE A 4 22.26 4.30 0.59
CA ILE A 4 21.71 4.83 1.84
C ILE A 4 22.41 6.15 2.13
N HIS A 5 21.63 7.23 2.28
CA HIS A 5 22.18 8.53 2.64
C HIS A 5 22.81 8.49 4.05
N PRO A 6 23.97 9.15 4.28
CA PRO A 6 24.66 9.07 5.58
C PRO A 6 23.87 9.56 6.80
N THR A 7 22.81 10.33 6.59
CA THR A 7 21.94 10.84 7.66
C THR A 7 20.66 10.02 7.87
N ALA A 8 20.46 8.96 7.09
CA ALA A 8 19.36 8.04 7.33
C ALA A 8 19.65 7.20 8.59
N ILE A 9 18.63 7.00 9.42
CA ILE A 9 18.69 6.17 10.62
C ILE A 9 18.08 4.83 10.28
N ILE A 10 18.90 3.79 10.25
CA ILE A 10 18.48 2.42 9.98
C ILE A 10 18.75 1.60 11.24
N GLU A 11 17.69 1.02 11.81
CA GLU A 11 17.82 0.15 12.98
C GLU A 11 18.31 -1.26 12.62
N ASP A 12 18.76 -2.00 13.63
CA ASP A 12 19.30 -3.34 13.46
C ASP A 12 18.29 -4.32 12.85
N GLY A 13 18.78 -5.21 11.99
CA GLY A 13 17.96 -6.27 11.36
C GLY A 13 17.15 -5.82 10.14
N VAL A 14 17.17 -4.54 9.76
CA VAL A 14 16.56 -4.08 8.50
C VAL A 14 17.34 -4.64 7.31
N THR A 15 16.63 -5.26 6.38
CA THR A 15 17.21 -5.84 5.16
C THR A 15 16.89 -4.99 3.94
N PHE A 16 17.85 -4.91 3.01
CA PHE A 16 17.73 -4.10 1.80
C PHE A 16 17.89 -4.98 0.57
N GLY A 17 16.86 -5.03 -0.26
CA GLY A 17 16.95 -5.61 -1.59
C GLY A 17 17.89 -4.83 -2.53
N LYS A 18 18.13 -5.41 -3.71
CA LYS A 18 18.94 -4.80 -4.77
C LYS A 18 18.22 -3.58 -5.35
N GLY A 19 18.98 -2.58 -5.81
CA GLY A 19 18.42 -1.38 -6.46
C GLY A 19 17.78 -0.36 -5.51
N THR A 20 17.76 -0.65 -4.21
CA THR A 20 17.14 0.20 -3.20
C THR A 20 17.88 1.52 -2.97
N SER A 21 17.11 2.58 -2.69
CA SER A 21 17.64 3.89 -2.29
C SER A 21 16.90 4.48 -1.08
N VAL A 22 17.64 4.95 -0.07
CA VAL A 22 17.12 5.64 1.11
C VAL A 22 17.74 7.02 1.18
N TRP A 23 16.89 8.04 1.20
CA TRP A 23 17.28 9.46 1.18
C TRP A 23 17.50 10.01 2.60
N ASP A 24 17.88 11.28 2.69
CA ASP A 24 18.34 11.90 3.91
C ASP A 24 17.28 11.93 5.03
N ASN A 25 17.73 11.76 6.27
CA ASN A 25 16.89 11.88 7.46
C ASN A 25 15.67 10.95 7.51
N ALA A 26 15.63 9.91 6.67
CA ALA A 26 14.65 8.84 6.81
C ALA A 26 14.98 7.97 8.03
N HIS A 27 13.96 7.41 8.69
CA HIS A 27 14.12 6.48 9.80
C HIS A 27 13.35 5.19 9.51
N ILE A 28 14.07 4.07 9.41
CA ILE A 28 13.50 2.74 9.20
C ILE A 28 13.80 1.90 10.43
N ARG A 29 12.74 1.43 11.08
CA ARG A 29 12.83 0.67 12.34
C ARG A 29 13.04 -0.83 12.12
N HIS A 30 13.49 -1.50 13.19
CA HIS A 30 13.81 -2.92 13.20
C HIS A 30 12.66 -3.80 12.70
N GLY A 31 12.98 -4.99 12.18
CA GLY A 31 11.98 -5.95 11.70
C GLY A 31 11.27 -5.57 10.40
N ALA A 32 11.45 -4.34 9.91
CA ALA A 32 10.97 -3.96 8.59
C ALA A 32 11.63 -4.83 7.50
N SER A 33 10.81 -5.41 6.64
CA SER A 33 11.24 -6.24 5.52
C SER A 33 10.87 -5.54 4.22
N LEU A 34 11.87 -5.33 3.37
CA LEU A 34 11.70 -4.58 2.15
C LEU A 34 12.28 -5.37 0.97
N GLY A 35 11.50 -5.53 -0.09
CA GLY A 35 11.88 -6.24 -1.31
C GLY A 35 12.96 -5.52 -2.13
N ASP A 36 13.06 -5.86 -3.40
CA ASP A 36 13.97 -5.22 -4.35
C ASP A 36 13.40 -3.91 -4.93
N GLU A 37 14.28 -2.99 -5.31
CA GLU A 37 13.98 -1.78 -6.09
C GLU A 37 13.02 -0.77 -5.45
N TYR A 38 13.10 -0.54 -4.14
CA TYR A 38 12.29 0.52 -3.51
C TYR A 38 13.05 1.83 -3.27
N ILE A 39 12.28 2.91 -3.13
CA ILE A 39 12.78 4.25 -2.77
C ILE A 39 12.09 4.69 -1.48
N VAL A 40 12.87 5.13 -0.49
CA VAL A 40 12.37 5.84 0.70
C VAL A 40 12.88 7.27 0.66
N GLY A 41 11.99 8.21 0.38
CA GLY A 41 12.24 9.65 0.31
C GLY A 41 12.64 10.24 1.67
N GLU A 42 13.13 11.48 1.62
CA GLU A 42 13.70 12.14 2.77
C GLU A 42 12.67 12.34 3.90
N LYS A 43 13.13 12.27 5.15
CA LYS A 43 12.31 12.51 6.36
C LYS A 43 11.12 11.55 6.52
N SER A 44 11.07 10.47 5.77
CA SER A 44 10.03 9.44 5.92
C SER A 44 10.35 8.52 7.10
N TYR A 45 9.30 8.10 7.78
CA TYR A 45 9.37 7.20 8.94
C TYR A 45 8.64 5.90 8.62
N ILE A 46 9.33 4.78 8.83
CA ILE A 46 8.78 3.43 8.68
C ILE A 46 8.91 2.73 10.03
N ALA A 47 7.77 2.42 10.64
CA ALA A 47 7.71 1.71 11.90
C ALA A 47 8.23 0.27 11.80
N TYR A 48 8.37 -0.37 12.97
CA TYR A 48 8.84 -1.74 13.08
C TYR A 48 7.87 -2.72 12.40
N ASP A 49 8.41 -3.84 11.94
CA ASP A 49 7.69 -4.97 11.35
C ASP A 49 6.80 -4.65 10.13
N VAL A 50 6.94 -3.45 9.55
CA VAL A 50 6.30 -3.06 8.29
C VAL A 50 6.84 -3.92 7.15
N LYS A 51 5.95 -4.44 6.32
CA LYS A 51 6.29 -5.29 5.17
C LYS A 51 6.10 -4.51 3.89
N ILE A 52 7.15 -4.44 3.07
CA ILE A 52 7.16 -3.72 1.80
C ILE A 52 7.62 -4.65 0.69
N GLY A 53 6.81 -4.77 -0.36
CA GLY A 53 7.12 -5.53 -1.56
C GLY A 53 8.21 -4.90 -2.43
N ASN A 54 8.27 -5.33 -3.68
CA ASN A 54 9.25 -4.87 -4.66
C ASN A 54 8.74 -3.64 -5.43
N ARG A 55 9.68 -2.83 -5.95
CA ARG A 55 9.37 -1.70 -6.85
C ARG A 55 8.42 -0.66 -6.23
N VAL A 56 8.56 -0.43 -4.92
CA VAL A 56 7.73 0.50 -4.16
C VAL A 56 8.37 1.89 -4.09
N LYS A 57 7.58 2.94 -4.27
CA LYS A 57 8.03 4.33 -4.10
C LYS A 57 7.35 4.98 -2.91
N ILE A 58 8.11 5.22 -1.85
CA ILE A 58 7.71 6.03 -0.70
C ILE A 58 8.38 7.39 -0.86
N ASN A 59 7.60 8.43 -1.11
CA ASN A 59 8.13 9.79 -1.28
C ASN A 59 8.46 10.42 0.08
N ALA A 60 8.88 11.69 0.07
CA ALA A 60 9.32 12.42 1.25
C ALA A 60 8.21 12.59 2.31
N MET A 61 8.62 12.65 3.58
CA MET A 61 7.77 12.97 4.73
C MET A 61 6.56 12.03 4.90
N VAL A 62 6.67 10.78 4.46
CA VAL A 62 5.62 9.77 4.65
C VAL A 62 5.77 9.14 6.03
N TYR A 63 4.66 9.02 6.77
CA TYR A 63 4.62 8.32 8.05
C TYR A 63 3.87 6.99 7.92
N ILE A 64 4.58 5.88 8.05
CA ILE A 64 4.04 4.51 8.01
C ILE A 64 4.12 3.91 9.41
N CYS A 65 2.97 3.73 10.06
CA CYS A 65 2.85 3.10 11.37
C CYS A 65 2.98 1.57 11.31
N ALA A 66 3.11 0.94 12.47
CA ALA A 66 3.12 -0.53 12.57
C ALA A 66 1.80 -1.13 12.06
N ALA A 67 1.83 -2.41 11.72
CA ALA A 67 0.72 -3.17 11.13
C ALA A 67 0.32 -2.74 9.70
N VAL A 68 1.16 -1.98 9.01
CA VAL A 68 0.98 -1.68 7.57
C VAL A 68 1.72 -2.72 6.72
N THR A 69 1.05 -3.24 5.70
CA THR A 69 1.63 -4.08 4.65
C THR A 69 1.45 -3.41 3.30
N ILE A 70 2.52 -3.33 2.53
CA ILE A 70 2.57 -2.69 1.21
C ILE A 70 3.05 -3.72 0.20
N GLU A 71 2.23 -4.02 -0.80
CA GLU A 71 2.54 -4.95 -1.89
C GLU A 71 3.40 -4.29 -2.99
N ASP A 72 3.72 -5.06 -4.03
CA ASP A 72 4.59 -4.66 -5.12
C ASP A 72 4.04 -3.47 -5.93
N GLY A 73 4.94 -2.63 -6.44
CA GLY A 73 4.58 -1.56 -7.39
C GLY A 73 3.77 -0.41 -6.81
N VAL A 74 3.59 -0.36 -5.48
CA VAL A 74 2.84 0.70 -4.80
C VAL A 74 3.60 2.03 -4.84
N MET A 75 2.86 3.12 -5.04
CA MET A 75 3.36 4.47 -4.86
C MET A 75 2.65 5.18 -3.71
N ILE A 76 3.43 5.67 -2.74
CA ILE A 76 2.97 6.50 -1.63
C ILE A 76 3.59 7.89 -1.80
N SER A 77 2.76 8.86 -2.08
CA SER A 77 3.20 10.23 -2.37
C SER A 77 3.44 11.04 -1.10
N ALA A 78 4.16 12.16 -1.27
CA ALA A 78 4.74 12.91 -0.18
C ALA A 78 3.72 13.32 0.90
N SER A 79 4.17 13.37 2.15
CA SER A 79 3.37 13.82 3.30
C SER A 79 2.11 13.00 3.59
N THR A 80 2.04 11.76 3.12
CA THR A 80 0.97 10.81 3.47
C THR A 80 1.18 10.22 4.86
N THR A 81 0.12 10.10 5.64
CA THR A 81 0.15 9.59 7.03
C THR A 81 -0.80 8.41 7.18
N PHE A 82 -0.26 7.29 7.67
CA PHE A 82 -1.03 6.12 8.09
C PHE A 82 -1.34 6.16 9.59
N THR A 83 -2.48 5.60 9.96
CA THR A 83 -2.90 5.35 11.36
C THR A 83 -3.24 3.88 11.55
N ASN A 84 -3.03 3.34 12.76
CA ASN A 84 -3.30 1.95 13.09
C ASN A 84 -4.21 1.76 14.32
N ASP A 85 -4.26 2.73 15.23
CA ASP A 85 -5.07 2.64 16.46
C ASP A 85 -6.53 3.09 16.22
N ARG A 86 -7.49 2.23 16.55
CA ARG A 86 -8.94 2.54 16.46
C ARG A 86 -9.39 3.52 17.54
N PHE A 87 -8.82 3.45 18.75
CA PHE A 87 -9.26 4.21 19.91
C PHE A 87 -8.10 4.86 20.69
N PRO A 88 -7.30 5.72 20.03
CA PRO A 88 -6.08 6.26 20.63
C PRO A 88 -6.38 7.13 21.85
N ARG A 89 -5.66 6.85 22.94
CA ARG A 89 -5.64 7.66 24.18
C ARG A 89 -4.25 7.62 24.79
N ALA A 90 -3.75 8.81 25.16
CA ALA A 90 -2.43 8.92 25.80
C ALA A 90 -2.37 8.25 27.18
N THR A 91 -3.49 8.22 27.92
CA THR A 91 -3.54 7.77 29.32
C THR A 91 -4.68 6.77 29.56
N PHE A 92 -4.63 6.12 30.71
CA PHE A 92 -5.81 5.47 31.28
C PHE A 92 -6.88 6.51 31.67
N PRO A 93 -8.16 6.10 31.86
CA PRO A 93 -9.25 7.04 32.16
C PRO A 93 -9.06 7.88 33.43
N ASP A 94 -8.21 7.45 34.36
CA ASP A 94 -7.91 8.17 35.60
C ASP A 94 -6.89 9.32 35.44
N LEU A 95 -6.30 9.48 34.25
CA LEU A 95 -5.29 10.48 33.89
C LEU A 95 -3.98 10.40 34.71
N LYS A 96 -3.68 9.28 35.37
CA LYS A 96 -2.51 9.18 36.27
C LYS A 96 -1.26 8.62 35.60
N SER A 97 -1.42 7.84 34.53
CA SER A 97 -0.30 7.20 33.83
C SER A 97 -0.55 7.11 32.33
N LEU A 98 0.56 7.11 31.58
CA LEU A 98 0.56 6.89 30.15
C LEU A 98 0.15 5.44 29.83
N ARG A 99 -0.55 5.25 28.71
CA ARG A 99 -0.70 3.93 28.12
C ARG A 99 0.61 3.51 27.46
N PRO A 100 0.91 2.20 27.43
CA PRO A 100 2.03 1.70 26.64
C PRO A 100 1.83 2.06 25.15
N SER A 101 2.93 2.21 24.44
CA SER A 101 2.93 2.43 22.98
C SER A 101 3.11 1.13 22.17
N GLU A 102 3.17 0.00 22.86
CA GLU A 102 3.23 -1.32 22.24
C GLU A 102 1.90 -1.67 21.56
N PRO A 103 1.92 -2.44 20.47
CA PRO A 103 0.70 -2.89 19.81
C PRO A 103 -0.22 -3.66 20.75
N ASP A 104 -1.52 -3.45 20.59
CA ASP A 104 -2.58 -4.15 21.31
C ASP A 104 -3.70 -4.60 20.34
N GLU A 105 -4.82 -5.08 20.90
CA GLU A 105 -5.99 -5.51 20.11
C GLU A 105 -6.66 -4.39 19.29
N HIS A 106 -6.32 -3.12 19.54
CA HIS A 106 -6.82 -1.96 18.80
C HIS A 106 -5.84 -1.46 17.75
N THR A 107 -4.64 -2.05 17.68
CA THR A 107 -3.67 -1.83 16.61
C THR A 107 -4.08 -2.67 15.40
N LEU A 108 -4.83 -2.07 14.48
CA LEU A 108 -5.45 -2.76 13.36
C LEU A 108 -4.63 -2.61 12.07
N PRO A 109 -4.60 -3.66 11.23
CA PRO A 109 -3.74 -3.67 10.05
C PRO A 109 -4.30 -2.81 8.92
N THR A 110 -3.42 -2.31 8.07
CA THR A 110 -3.79 -1.70 6.78
C THR A 110 -2.99 -2.37 5.66
N LEU A 111 -3.70 -2.85 4.63
CA LEU A 111 -3.11 -3.50 3.46
C LEU A 111 -3.20 -2.56 2.26
N VAL A 112 -2.06 -2.27 1.64
CA VAL A 112 -1.97 -1.48 0.41
C VAL A 112 -1.54 -2.40 -0.72
N ARG A 113 -2.44 -2.67 -1.65
CA ARG A 113 -2.28 -3.74 -2.64
C ARG A 113 -1.55 -3.31 -3.90
N GLU A 114 -1.15 -4.31 -4.66
CA GLU A 114 -0.27 -4.20 -5.81
C GLU A 114 -0.65 -3.05 -6.77
N GLY A 115 0.34 -2.24 -7.14
CA GLY A 115 0.20 -1.18 -8.14
C GLY A 115 -0.68 0.01 -7.69
N SER A 116 -1.21 0.00 -6.47
CA SER A 116 -2.02 1.12 -5.98
C SER A 116 -1.20 2.39 -5.79
N THR A 117 -1.85 3.54 -5.94
CA THR A 117 -1.24 4.86 -5.77
C THR A 117 -1.98 5.64 -4.70
N ILE A 118 -1.26 6.12 -3.70
CA ILE A 118 -1.76 7.05 -2.69
C ILE A 118 -1.18 8.43 -2.97
N GLY A 119 -2.06 9.39 -3.27
CA GLY A 119 -1.72 10.77 -3.60
C GLY A 119 -1.12 11.54 -2.42
N ALA A 120 -0.52 12.69 -2.70
CA ALA A 120 0.21 13.45 -1.68
C ALA A 120 -0.71 13.97 -0.58
N GLY A 121 -0.22 14.04 0.66
CA GLY A 121 -0.96 14.62 1.79
C GLY A 121 -2.20 13.84 2.21
N CYS A 122 -2.30 12.54 1.88
CA CYS A 122 -3.44 11.73 2.29
C CYS A 122 -3.35 11.34 3.76
N ILE A 123 -4.51 11.17 4.39
CA ILE A 123 -4.64 10.54 5.71
C ILE A 123 -5.32 9.19 5.52
N ILE A 124 -4.62 8.11 5.88
CA ILE A 124 -5.10 6.74 5.72
C ILE A 124 -5.48 6.20 7.10
N GLY A 125 -6.76 5.87 7.25
CA GLY A 125 -7.30 5.22 8.45
C GLY A 125 -6.72 3.83 8.69
N ASN A 126 -7.15 3.22 9.79
CA ASN A 126 -6.78 1.87 10.20
C ASN A 126 -7.83 0.83 9.78
N ASP A 127 -7.45 -0.46 9.77
CA ASP A 127 -8.34 -1.57 9.40
C ASP A 127 -8.88 -1.48 7.97
N LEU A 128 -8.02 -1.07 7.03
CA LEU A 128 -8.39 -0.79 5.64
C LEU A 128 -7.62 -1.65 4.65
N GLU A 129 -8.27 -1.91 3.52
CA GLU A 129 -7.63 -2.45 2.31
C GLU A 129 -7.71 -1.42 1.19
N ILE A 130 -6.56 -1.03 0.61
CA ILE A 130 -6.49 -0.24 -0.62
C ILE A 130 -6.23 -1.21 -1.76
N GLY A 131 -7.25 -1.43 -2.59
CA GLY A 131 -7.27 -2.44 -3.64
C GLY A 131 -6.20 -2.26 -4.71
N ARG A 132 -6.00 -3.32 -5.49
CA ARG A 132 -5.01 -3.39 -6.57
C ARG A 132 -5.27 -2.29 -7.58
N TRP A 133 -4.22 -1.57 -7.97
CA TRP A 133 -4.30 -0.46 -8.92
C TRP A 133 -5.31 0.64 -8.56
N ALA A 134 -5.81 0.67 -7.32
CA ALA A 134 -6.63 1.75 -6.84
C ALA A 134 -5.80 3.04 -6.77
N MET A 135 -6.48 4.18 -6.92
CA MET A 135 -5.86 5.49 -6.83
C MET A 135 -6.60 6.35 -5.81
N VAL A 136 -5.86 6.82 -4.80
CA VAL A 136 -6.34 7.79 -3.83
C VAL A 136 -5.84 9.16 -4.28
N GLY A 137 -6.75 10.09 -4.59
CA GLY A 137 -6.35 11.44 -4.98
C GLY A 137 -5.73 12.21 -3.81
N MET A 138 -4.86 13.18 -4.14
CA MET A 138 -4.16 14.00 -3.15
C MET A 138 -5.10 14.65 -2.12
N GLY A 139 -4.63 14.74 -0.88
CA GLY A 139 -5.35 15.36 0.23
C GLY A 139 -6.58 14.58 0.72
N SER A 140 -6.80 13.35 0.25
CA SER A 140 -7.98 12.58 0.64
C SER A 140 -7.85 12.01 2.05
N VAL A 141 -8.98 11.88 2.75
CA VAL A 141 -9.06 11.22 4.07
C VAL A 141 -9.78 9.89 3.88
N VAL A 142 -9.02 8.80 3.88
CA VAL A 142 -9.52 7.46 3.58
C VAL A 142 -9.97 6.80 4.87
N THR A 143 -11.29 6.59 4.99
CA THR A 143 -11.91 6.01 6.19
C THR A 143 -12.60 4.67 5.93
N LYS A 144 -12.53 4.15 4.71
CA LYS A 144 -13.09 2.87 4.27
C LYS A 144 -12.18 2.26 3.21
N SER A 145 -12.19 0.93 3.11
CA SER A 145 -11.45 0.20 2.08
C SER A 145 -11.83 0.68 0.69
N VAL A 146 -10.85 0.69 -0.20
CA VAL A 146 -10.97 1.14 -1.59
C VAL A 146 -10.92 -0.09 -2.49
N PRO A 147 -11.95 -0.34 -3.33
CA PRO A 147 -11.92 -1.48 -4.24
C PRO A 147 -10.84 -1.35 -5.31
N ASP A 148 -10.47 -2.48 -5.91
CA ASP A 148 -9.51 -2.55 -7.02
C ASP A 148 -9.89 -1.58 -8.14
N PHE A 149 -8.89 -0.92 -8.74
CA PHE A 149 -9.03 0.04 -9.84
C PHE A 149 -9.90 1.28 -9.54
N HIS A 150 -10.38 1.48 -8.32
CA HIS A 150 -11.18 2.68 -8.02
C HIS A 150 -10.30 3.92 -7.87
N LEU A 151 -10.77 5.04 -8.43
CA LEU A 151 -10.33 6.38 -8.04
C LEU A 151 -11.20 6.88 -6.90
N VAL A 152 -10.60 7.21 -5.76
CA VAL A 152 -11.28 7.83 -4.63
C VAL A 152 -10.75 9.23 -4.34
N LEU A 153 -11.64 10.18 -4.05
CA LEU A 153 -11.31 11.58 -3.78
C LEU A 153 -12.05 12.11 -2.56
N GLY A 154 -11.45 13.07 -1.86
CA GLY A 154 -12.12 13.94 -0.88
C GLY A 154 -11.95 13.53 0.58
N SER A 155 -12.67 14.23 1.46
CA SER A 155 -12.66 14.01 2.91
C SER A 155 -14.09 13.99 3.44
N PRO A 156 -14.64 12.83 3.82
CA PRO A 156 -14.04 11.49 3.64
C PRO A 156 -14.00 11.06 2.17
N ALA A 157 -13.02 10.23 1.81
CA ALA A 157 -12.80 9.77 0.43
C ALA A 157 -13.99 8.96 -0.11
N ARG A 158 -14.35 9.18 -1.37
CA ARG A 158 -15.44 8.48 -2.07
C ARG A 158 -15.01 8.06 -3.46
N SER A 159 -15.46 6.89 -3.90
CA SER A 159 -15.28 6.41 -5.28
C SER A 159 -15.94 7.36 -6.27
N VAL A 160 -15.18 7.81 -7.26
CA VAL A 160 -15.67 8.70 -8.33
C VAL A 160 -15.59 8.05 -9.71
N GLY A 161 -14.78 7.02 -9.87
CA GLY A 161 -14.61 6.32 -11.15
C GLY A 161 -13.58 5.21 -11.09
N ALA A 162 -13.22 4.69 -12.26
CA ALA A 162 -12.30 3.58 -12.46
C ALA A 162 -11.04 4.03 -13.22
N VAL A 163 -9.88 3.64 -12.71
CA VAL A 163 -8.56 3.94 -13.27
C VAL A 163 -7.91 2.70 -13.85
N CYS A 164 -7.20 2.88 -14.96
CA CYS A 164 -6.43 1.84 -15.61
C CYS A 164 -5.09 1.65 -14.88
N LYS A 165 -4.44 0.49 -15.11
CA LYS A 165 -3.05 0.24 -14.68
C LYS A 165 -2.05 1.30 -15.16
N CYS A 166 -2.35 1.98 -16.28
CA CYS A 166 -1.52 3.08 -16.79
C CYS A 166 -1.71 4.42 -16.05
N GLY A 167 -2.69 4.50 -15.13
CA GLY A 167 -3.00 5.68 -14.33
C GLY A 167 -4.09 6.59 -14.89
N LEU A 168 -4.56 6.36 -16.13
CA LEU A 168 -5.66 7.15 -16.70
C LEU A 168 -7.02 6.74 -16.12
N LEU A 169 -7.85 7.74 -15.80
CA LEU A 169 -9.27 7.56 -15.51
C LEU A 169 -10.01 7.24 -16.80
N PHE A 170 -10.52 6.02 -16.95
CA PHE A 170 -11.22 5.60 -18.17
C PHE A 170 -12.75 5.65 -18.04
N HIS A 171 -13.28 5.68 -16.81
CA HIS A 171 -14.73 5.75 -16.59
C HIS A 171 -15.09 6.47 -15.29
N LYS A 172 -16.18 7.24 -15.28
CA LYS A 172 -16.74 7.86 -14.08
C LYS A 172 -18.01 7.14 -13.67
N PHE A 173 -18.14 6.82 -12.38
CA PHE A 173 -19.33 6.13 -11.87
C PHE A 173 -20.61 6.99 -11.91
N ALA A 174 -20.48 8.30 -12.07
CA ALA A 174 -21.61 9.19 -12.35
C ALA A 174 -22.29 8.87 -13.70
N ASP A 175 -21.56 8.28 -14.65
CA ASP A 175 -22.04 7.99 -16.01
C ASP A 175 -22.59 6.55 -16.14
N GLY A 176 -22.65 5.81 -15.03
CA GLY A 176 -23.14 4.44 -14.97
C GLY A 176 -22.17 3.50 -14.24
N ASN A 177 -22.67 2.35 -13.79
CA ASN A 177 -21.90 1.39 -12.99
C ASN A 177 -21.74 0.03 -13.67
N ASN A 178 -22.08 -0.06 -14.96
CA ASN A 178 -22.06 -1.30 -15.72
C ASN A 178 -21.61 -1.02 -17.16
N GLY A 179 -20.80 -1.91 -17.75
CA GLY A 179 -20.41 -1.81 -19.15
C GLY A 179 -19.03 -2.37 -19.47
N GLU A 180 -18.64 -2.22 -20.72
CA GLU A 180 -17.30 -2.54 -21.22
C GLU A 180 -16.62 -1.26 -21.67
N PHE A 181 -15.36 -1.09 -21.31
CA PHE A 181 -14.61 0.16 -21.51
C PHE A 181 -13.20 -0.16 -21.98
N ALA A 182 -12.70 0.64 -22.92
CA ALA A 182 -11.31 0.61 -23.34
C ALA A 182 -10.61 1.85 -22.78
N CYS A 183 -9.44 1.66 -22.18
CA CYS A 183 -8.55 2.77 -21.83
C CYS A 183 -7.76 3.22 -23.07
N GLU A 184 -7.34 4.48 -23.09
CA GLU A 184 -6.52 5.05 -24.18
C GLU A 184 -5.19 4.30 -24.40
N CYS A 185 -4.67 3.61 -23.38
CA CYS A 185 -3.47 2.78 -23.51
C CYS A 185 -3.71 1.43 -24.21
N GLY A 186 -4.95 1.11 -24.57
CA GLY A 186 -5.34 -0.14 -25.25
C GLY A 186 -5.72 -1.29 -24.32
N LEU A 187 -5.79 -1.07 -23.00
CA LEU A 187 -6.30 -2.07 -22.05
C LEU A 187 -7.83 -2.02 -21.95
N ASP A 188 -8.44 -3.20 -21.89
CA ASP A 188 -9.89 -3.36 -21.82
C ASP A 188 -10.36 -3.79 -20.42
N TYR A 189 -11.47 -3.18 -20.00
CA TYR A 189 -12.08 -3.38 -18.69
C TYR A 189 -13.58 -3.68 -18.80
N SER A 190 -14.09 -4.46 -17.87
CA SER A 190 -15.52 -4.58 -17.60
C SER A 190 -15.84 -4.00 -16.23
N ILE A 191 -17.02 -3.38 -16.13
CA ILE A 191 -17.58 -2.91 -14.87
C ILE A 191 -18.93 -3.60 -14.66
N SER A 192 -19.13 -4.18 -13.48
CA SER A 192 -20.40 -4.77 -13.04
C SER A 192 -20.71 -4.29 -11.62
N ASP A 193 -21.76 -3.52 -11.42
CA ASP A 193 -22.11 -2.92 -10.12
C ASP A 193 -20.92 -2.19 -9.45
N SER A 194 -20.16 -1.44 -10.26
CA SER A 194 -18.91 -0.77 -9.88
C SER A 194 -17.72 -1.69 -9.63
N PHE A 195 -17.87 -3.02 -9.63
CA PHE A 195 -16.72 -3.92 -9.62
C PHE A 195 -15.99 -3.84 -10.97
N VAL A 196 -14.70 -3.53 -10.93
CA VAL A 196 -13.87 -3.34 -12.13
C VAL A 196 -12.97 -4.55 -12.33
N ALA A 197 -12.98 -5.13 -13.54
CA ALA A 197 -12.11 -6.22 -13.94
C ALA A 197 -11.43 -5.94 -15.28
N GLU A 198 -10.17 -6.35 -15.42
CA GLU A 198 -9.47 -6.37 -16.70
C GLU A 198 -9.91 -7.58 -17.53
N LYS A 199 -10.23 -7.38 -18.82
CA LYS A 199 -10.81 -8.45 -19.67
C LYS A 199 -9.79 -9.40 -20.27
N ASN A 200 -8.53 -8.97 -20.44
CA ASN A 200 -7.50 -9.70 -21.19
C ASN A 200 -6.33 -10.19 -20.32
N VAL A 201 -6.61 -10.62 -19.08
CA VAL A 201 -5.62 -11.38 -18.33
C VAL A 201 -5.55 -12.77 -18.97
N ILE A 202 -4.54 -13.01 -19.82
CA ILE A 202 -4.13 -14.38 -20.15
C ILE A 202 -3.81 -15.01 -18.80
N ALA A 203 -4.68 -15.89 -18.31
CA ALA A 203 -4.48 -16.58 -17.05
C ALA A 203 -3.14 -17.32 -17.14
N GLU A 204 -2.14 -16.89 -16.36
CA GLU A 204 -1.03 -17.77 -16.04
C GLU A 204 -1.65 -19.00 -15.36
N SER A 205 -1.62 -20.13 -16.07
CA SER A 205 -2.13 -21.38 -15.56
C SER A 205 -1.35 -21.74 -14.30
N PRO A 206 -1.99 -22.20 -13.21
CA PRO A 206 -1.25 -22.65 -12.05
C PRO A 206 -0.36 -23.81 -12.49
N LYS A 207 0.96 -23.68 -12.32
CA LYS A 207 1.89 -24.80 -12.47
C LYS A 207 1.41 -25.89 -11.51
N MET A 208 0.85 -26.97 -12.06
CA MET A 208 0.64 -28.20 -11.30
C MET A 208 2.01 -28.64 -10.78
N ALA A 209 2.12 -28.76 -9.46
CA ALA A 209 3.26 -29.42 -8.86
C ALA A 209 3.25 -30.88 -9.31
N GLU A 210 4.21 -31.25 -10.16
CA GLU A 210 4.53 -32.64 -10.44
C GLU A 210 5.11 -33.25 -9.15
N THR A 211 4.31 -34.08 -8.48
CA THR A 211 4.80 -34.97 -7.43
C THR A 211 5.60 -36.10 -8.10
N GLU A 212 6.92 -35.95 -8.16
CA GLU A 212 7.82 -37.08 -8.35
C GLU A 212 7.69 -38.02 -7.15
N THR A 213 7.14 -39.21 -7.38
CA THR A 213 7.23 -40.33 -6.44
C THR A 213 8.36 -41.21 -6.95
N GLU A 214 9.57 -41.03 -6.41
CA GLU A 214 10.68 -41.94 -6.64
C GLU A 214 10.38 -43.31 -6.02
N LEU A 215 10.41 -44.32 -6.87
CA LEU A 215 10.52 -45.73 -6.50
C LEU A 215 11.97 -46.03 -6.11
N ALA A 216 12.17 -46.58 -4.92
CA ALA A 216 13.39 -47.31 -4.57
C ALA A 216 13.02 -48.64 -3.92
N PHE A 217 13.11 -49.69 -4.72
CA PHE A 217 13.16 -51.10 -4.30
C PHE A 217 14.54 -51.44 -3.69
N PRO A 218 14.63 -52.60 -3.03
CA PRO A 218 15.59 -53.62 -3.48
C PRO A 218 14.90 -54.78 -4.22
#